data_AF-A0A2S6TIA7-F1
#
_entry.id   AF-A0A2S6TIA7-F1
#
_cell.length_a   1.000
_cell.length_b   1.000
_cell.length_c   1.000
_cell.angle_alpha   90.00
_cell.angle_beta   90.00
_cell.angle_gamma   90.00
#
_symmetry.space_group_name_H-M   'P 1'
#
loop_
_entity.id
_entity.type
_entity.pdbx_description
1 polymer ?
#
loop_
_entity_poly.entity_id
_entity_poly.type
_entity_poly.pdbx_seq_one_letter_code
_entity_poly.pdbx_strand_id
1 'polypeptide(L)'
;MSQICAEALQVPIENVALSSPDTDGSPFNWGTTASRVTYTTGRAVVGASKEAEKRIKQAASEMLECSAEDIELLPGGRAGIKGVPGRDVSFFEVSKYTHWGVGGPIIGSNSLVYDNPSVDPKRAIVSGVPFSQIGVYAFNATLVEIEIDKRTGQTKVVQAWTATDVGKAINPQLVEGQIEGGFVQGLGLALVEEMVWDGGRLANPNLMDYKIPGSLDVPYEINPIIVEHPEPDGPYGAKGVGEIPLVTVPAAISNAIQNASGARIRTLPMTSEKVFNSITERKS
;
A
#
# COMPACT_ATOMS: atom_id res chain seq x y z
N MET A 1 -1.55 9.02 -4.64
CA MET A 1 -2.52 10.07 -4.26
C MET A 1 -3.03 10.84 -5.48
N SER A 2 -2.16 11.30 -6.40
CA SER A 2 -2.60 12.04 -7.59
C SER A 2 -3.62 11.30 -8.44
N GLN A 3 -3.43 10.00 -8.70
CA GLN A 3 -4.42 9.18 -9.42
C GLN A 3 -5.80 9.13 -8.74
N ILE A 4 -5.83 9.04 -7.40
CA ILE A 4 -7.08 9.04 -6.63
C ILE A 4 -7.79 10.38 -6.76
N CYS A 5 -7.05 11.49 -6.67
CA CYS A 5 -7.61 12.84 -6.85
C CYS A 5 -8.10 13.07 -8.29
N ALA A 6 -7.31 12.64 -9.27
CA ALA A 6 -7.61 12.75 -10.69
C ALA A 6 -8.92 12.04 -11.04
N GLU A 7 -9.06 10.79 -10.58
CA GLU A 7 -10.30 10.02 -10.73
C GLU A 7 -11.48 10.70 -10.03
N ALA A 8 -11.30 11.19 -8.80
CA ALA A 8 -12.37 11.80 -8.03
C ALA A 8 -12.92 13.08 -8.68
N LEU A 9 -12.06 13.85 -9.35
CA LEU A 9 -12.42 15.11 -9.99
C LEU A 9 -12.59 14.98 -11.52
N GLN A 10 -12.46 13.78 -12.07
CA GLN A 10 -12.54 13.51 -13.52
C GLN A 10 -11.57 14.38 -14.36
N VAL A 11 -10.39 14.67 -13.81
CA VAL A 11 -9.33 15.44 -14.47
C VAL A 11 -8.20 14.53 -14.94
N PRO A 12 -7.47 14.90 -16.01
CA PRO A 12 -6.22 14.23 -16.35
C PRO A 12 -5.20 14.32 -15.20
N ILE A 13 -4.38 13.29 -15.01
CA ILE A 13 -3.42 13.23 -13.89
C ILE A 13 -2.37 14.34 -13.97
N GLU A 14 -2.01 14.76 -15.18
CA GLU A 14 -1.11 15.88 -15.45
C GLU A 14 -1.63 17.22 -14.91
N ASN A 15 -2.93 17.33 -14.65
CA ASN A 15 -3.55 18.50 -14.04
C ASN A 15 -3.57 18.42 -12.51
N VAL A 16 -2.99 17.37 -11.90
CA VAL A 16 -2.93 17.18 -10.45
C VAL A 16 -1.49 17.33 -9.97
N ALA A 17 -1.22 18.43 -9.26
CA ALA A 17 0.03 18.64 -8.55
C ALA A 17 -0.08 18.14 -7.10
N LEU A 18 0.96 17.45 -6.63
CA LEU A 18 1.12 17.06 -5.23
C LEU A 18 2.24 17.89 -4.62
N SER A 19 1.95 18.62 -3.55
CA SER A 19 2.97 19.38 -2.82
C SER A 19 3.95 18.46 -2.10
N SER A 20 5.21 18.89 -2.00
CA SER A 20 6.19 18.24 -1.13
C SER A 20 5.70 18.23 0.32
N PRO A 21 5.94 17.15 1.08
CA PRO A 21 5.59 17.11 2.50
C PRO A 21 6.31 18.23 3.26
N ASP A 22 5.53 19.10 3.91
CA ASP A 22 6.00 20.25 4.69
C ASP A 22 5.02 20.47 5.85
N THR A 23 5.50 20.53 7.09
CA THR A 23 4.63 20.73 8.27
C THR A 23 3.99 22.11 8.32
N ASP A 24 4.55 23.11 7.63
CA ASP A 24 3.97 24.46 7.57
C ASP A 24 2.81 24.54 6.57
N GLY A 25 2.80 23.69 5.53
CA GLY A 25 1.82 23.71 4.44
C GLY A 25 0.91 22.48 4.31
N SER A 26 1.31 21.34 4.86
CA SER A 26 0.59 20.06 4.73
C SER A 26 -0.27 19.78 5.95
N PRO A 27 -1.50 19.26 5.77
CA PRO A 27 -2.31 18.79 6.89
C PRO A 27 -1.58 17.70 7.69
N PHE A 28 -1.85 17.65 8.99
CA PHE A 28 -1.26 16.64 9.87
C PHE A 28 -1.55 15.21 9.38
N ASN A 29 -0.49 14.43 9.24
CA ASN A 29 -0.56 12.99 9.01
C ASN A 29 0.34 12.29 10.03
N TRP A 30 -0.20 11.30 10.74
CA TRP A 30 0.54 10.56 11.77
C TRP A 30 1.81 9.87 11.23
N GLY A 31 1.80 9.41 9.97
CA GLY A 31 2.98 8.83 9.33
C GLY A 31 2.68 7.77 8.27
N THR A 32 3.74 7.40 7.54
CA THR A 32 3.76 6.33 6.54
C THR A 32 4.30 5.05 7.16
N THR A 33 3.40 4.21 7.67
CA THR A 33 3.70 2.91 8.28
C THR A 33 2.43 2.04 8.26
N ALA A 34 2.55 0.75 8.60
CA ALA A 34 1.43 -0.18 8.71
C ALA A 34 0.54 -0.24 7.45
N SER A 35 1.15 -0.04 6.28
CA SER A 35 0.51 -0.06 4.96
C SER A 35 -0.74 0.85 4.85
N ARG A 36 -0.88 1.85 5.73
CA ARG A 36 -2.14 2.58 5.92
C ARG A 36 -2.41 3.65 4.87
N VAL A 37 -1.37 4.20 4.25
CA VAL A 37 -1.45 5.47 3.51
C VAL A 37 -2.44 5.40 2.36
N THR A 38 -2.45 4.32 1.58
CA THR A 38 -3.44 4.13 0.51
C THR A 38 -4.85 4.17 1.07
N TYR A 39 -5.12 3.45 2.16
CA TYR A 39 -6.45 3.37 2.75
C TYR A 39 -6.87 4.69 3.43
N THR A 40 -6.07 5.23 4.34
CA THR A 40 -6.46 6.38 5.15
C THR A 40 -6.34 7.69 4.38
N THR A 41 -5.15 7.99 3.85
CA THR A 41 -4.91 9.23 3.11
C THR A 41 -5.66 9.22 1.78
N GLY A 42 -5.78 8.06 1.12
CA GLY A 42 -6.61 7.96 -0.09
C GLY A 42 -8.08 8.30 0.16
N ARG A 43 -8.68 7.82 1.27
CA ARG A 43 -10.04 8.22 1.68
C ARG A 43 -10.14 9.71 2.01
N ALA A 44 -9.13 10.27 2.68
CA ALA A 44 -9.08 11.70 2.96
C ALA A 44 -9.07 12.53 1.67
N VAL A 45 -8.28 12.11 0.67
CA VAL A 45 -8.26 12.72 -0.67
C VAL A 45 -9.63 12.61 -1.35
N VAL A 46 -10.25 11.43 -1.38
CA VAL A 46 -11.61 11.26 -1.96
C VAL A 46 -12.62 12.17 -1.27
N GLY A 47 -12.58 12.28 0.07
CA GLY A 47 -13.46 13.16 0.82
C GLY A 47 -13.23 14.64 0.50
N ALA A 48 -11.96 15.07 0.40
CA ALA A 48 -11.60 16.44 0.05
C ALA A 48 -12.04 16.78 -1.39
N SER A 49 -11.86 15.83 -2.33
CA SER A 49 -12.34 15.95 -3.70
C SER A 49 -13.86 16.04 -3.77
N LYS A 50 -14.61 15.30 -2.95
CA LYS A 50 -16.08 15.42 -2.86
C LYS A 50 -16.53 16.79 -2.34
N GLU A 51 -15.80 17.40 -1.41
CA GLU A 51 -16.09 18.77 -0.97
C GLU A 51 -15.83 19.79 -2.10
N ALA A 52 -14.71 19.64 -2.81
CA ALA A 52 -14.40 20.46 -3.97
C ALA A 52 -15.46 20.29 -5.08
N GLU A 53 -15.88 19.05 -5.37
CA GLU A 53 -16.94 18.72 -6.33
C GLU A 53 -18.23 19.47 -6.02
N LYS A 54 -18.68 19.50 -4.76
CA LYS A 54 -19.90 20.24 -4.37
C LYS A 54 -19.80 21.72 -4.75
N ARG A 55 -18.66 22.35 -4.50
CA ARG A 55 -18.42 23.77 -4.82
C ARG A 55 -18.30 24.01 -6.33
N ILE A 56 -17.67 23.07 -7.06
CA ILE A 56 -17.62 23.08 -8.53
C ILE A 56 -19.04 23.01 -9.10
N LYS A 57 -19.88 22.08 -8.60
CA LYS A 57 -21.26 21.90 -9.06
C LYS A 57 -22.12 23.12 -8.79
N GLN A 58 -21.97 23.73 -7.61
CA GLN A 58 -22.68 24.96 -7.27
C GLN A 58 -22.29 26.12 -8.21
N ALA A 59 -21.00 26.31 -8.47
CA ALA A 59 -20.54 27.35 -9.38
C ALA A 59 -21.00 27.08 -10.83
N ALA A 60 -20.90 25.83 -11.29
CA ALA A 60 -21.35 25.43 -12.62
C ALA A 60 -22.87 25.59 -12.78
N SER A 61 -23.66 25.31 -11.75
CA SER A 61 -25.13 25.43 -11.82
C SER A 61 -25.58 26.89 -11.91
N GLU A 62 -24.87 27.80 -11.24
CA GLU A 62 -25.09 29.25 -11.42
C GLU A 62 -24.76 29.69 -12.85
N MET A 63 -23.64 29.23 -13.39
CA MET A 63 -23.22 29.56 -14.77
C MET A 63 -24.15 28.98 -15.84
N LEU A 64 -24.77 27.83 -15.56
CA LEU A 64 -25.64 27.11 -16.48
C LEU A 64 -27.14 27.34 -16.22
N GLU A 65 -27.47 28.12 -15.20
CA GLU A 65 -28.84 28.45 -14.75
C GLU A 65 -29.70 27.20 -14.47
N CYS A 66 -29.15 26.24 -13.72
CA CYS A 66 -29.85 25.01 -13.32
C CYS A 66 -29.67 24.68 -11.83
N SER A 67 -30.24 23.57 -11.38
CA SER A 67 -29.97 23.04 -10.03
C SER A 67 -28.56 22.45 -9.95
N ALA A 68 -27.88 22.63 -8.82
CA ALA A 68 -26.60 21.96 -8.54
C ALA A 68 -26.71 20.43 -8.51
N GLU A 69 -27.90 19.90 -8.20
CA GLU A 69 -28.18 18.47 -8.22
C GLU A 69 -28.21 17.89 -9.65
N ASP A 70 -28.47 18.74 -10.65
CA ASP A 70 -28.50 18.35 -12.07
C ASP A 70 -27.11 18.38 -12.71
N ILE A 71 -26.08 18.82 -11.98
CA ILE A 71 -24.71 18.85 -12.48
C ILE A 71 -23.99 17.53 -12.19
N GLU A 72 -23.27 17.03 -13.20
CA GLU A 72 -22.30 15.95 -13.08
C GLU A 72 -20.91 16.40 -13.51
N LEU A 73 -19.88 15.76 -12.94
CA LEU A 73 -18.51 15.93 -13.44
C LEU A 73 -18.33 15.04 -14.67
N LEU A 74 -17.68 15.59 -15.68
CA LEU A 74 -17.39 14.93 -16.95
C LEU A 74 -15.87 14.79 -17.12
N PRO A 75 -15.39 13.76 -17.85
CA PRO A 75 -13.98 13.57 -18.14
C PRO A 75 -13.31 14.82 -18.74
N GLY A 76 -12.06 15.05 -18.35
CA GLY A 76 -11.28 16.20 -18.82
C GLY A 76 -11.43 17.46 -17.95
N GLY A 77 -12.02 17.35 -16.76
CA GLY A 77 -12.23 18.48 -15.86
C GLY A 77 -13.34 19.40 -16.34
N ARG A 78 -14.53 18.85 -16.55
CA ARG A 78 -15.71 19.60 -16.97
C ARG A 78 -16.89 19.31 -16.04
N ALA A 79 -17.86 20.22 -15.99
CA ALA A 79 -19.10 20.06 -15.24
C ALA A 79 -20.28 20.37 -16.18
N GLY A 80 -21.22 19.44 -16.31
CA GLY A 80 -22.32 19.54 -17.27
C GLY A 80 -23.68 19.16 -16.69
N ILE A 81 -24.75 19.55 -17.39
CA ILE A 81 -26.11 19.16 -17.02
C ILE A 81 -26.35 17.70 -17.43
N LYS A 82 -26.80 16.88 -16.47
CA LYS A 82 -27.11 15.47 -16.67
C LYS A 82 -28.04 15.26 -17.86
N GLY A 83 -27.61 14.43 -18.80
CA GLY A 83 -28.42 14.05 -19.96
C GLY A 83 -28.58 15.15 -21.02
N VAL A 84 -27.86 16.28 -20.92
CA VAL A 84 -27.88 17.35 -21.93
C VAL A 84 -26.49 17.53 -22.54
N PRO A 85 -26.15 16.79 -23.62
CA PRO A 85 -24.84 16.86 -24.25
C PRO A 85 -24.49 18.28 -24.72
N GLY A 86 -23.24 18.70 -24.47
CA GLY A 86 -22.72 20.00 -24.89
C GLY A 86 -23.19 21.19 -24.04
N ARG A 87 -23.97 20.97 -22.98
CA ARG A 87 -24.33 21.99 -22.00
C ARG A 87 -23.47 21.84 -20.75
N ASP A 88 -22.20 22.21 -20.88
CA ASP A 88 -21.19 22.05 -19.86
C ASP A 88 -20.19 23.22 -19.84
N VAL A 89 -19.47 23.33 -18.73
CA VAL A 89 -18.40 24.32 -18.50
C VAL A 89 -17.13 23.60 -18.07
N SER A 90 -15.98 24.09 -18.52
CA SER A 90 -14.68 23.58 -18.08
C SER A 90 -14.34 24.04 -16.66
N PHE A 91 -13.49 23.29 -15.96
CA PHE A 91 -12.96 23.72 -14.66
C PHE A 91 -12.16 25.02 -14.76
N PHE A 92 -11.59 25.33 -15.93
CA PHE A 92 -10.98 26.64 -16.20
C PHE A 92 -12.02 27.76 -16.14
N GLU A 93 -13.17 27.60 -16.80
CA GLU A 93 -14.26 28.57 -16.78
C GLU A 93 -14.89 28.69 -15.39
N VAL A 94 -15.09 27.56 -14.70
CA VAL A 94 -15.56 27.53 -13.31
C VAL A 94 -14.58 28.27 -12.40
N SER A 95 -13.28 27.95 -12.47
CA SER A 95 -12.25 28.63 -11.68
C SER A 95 -12.22 30.13 -11.97
N LYS A 96 -12.43 30.54 -13.22
CA LYS A 96 -12.50 31.95 -13.60
C LYS A 96 -13.71 32.63 -12.95
N TYR A 97 -14.88 32.01 -13.03
CA TYR A 97 -16.08 32.51 -12.39
C TYR A 97 -15.89 32.62 -10.86
N THR A 98 -15.38 31.58 -10.21
CA THR A 98 -15.23 31.58 -8.74
C THR A 98 -14.21 32.60 -8.24
N HIS A 99 -13.07 32.71 -8.91
CA HIS A 99 -11.97 33.57 -8.47
C HIS A 99 -12.28 35.06 -8.63
N TRP A 100 -13.00 35.46 -9.69
CA TRP A 100 -13.22 36.87 -10.02
C TRP A 100 -14.68 37.34 -9.87
N GLY A 101 -15.65 36.42 -9.74
CA GLY A 101 -17.08 36.76 -9.72
C GLY A 101 -17.78 36.62 -8.36
N VAL A 102 -17.37 35.65 -7.53
CA VAL A 102 -18.19 35.19 -6.39
C VAL A 102 -17.43 34.98 -5.07
N GLY A 103 -16.10 35.09 -5.06
CA GLY A 103 -15.36 35.30 -3.80
C GLY A 103 -14.31 34.25 -3.40
N GLY A 104 -13.73 33.50 -4.35
CA GLY A 104 -12.45 32.84 -4.08
C GLY A 104 -12.20 31.51 -4.79
N PRO A 105 -11.00 30.93 -4.61
CA PRO A 105 -10.68 29.64 -5.16
C PRO A 105 -11.52 28.54 -4.50
N ILE A 106 -11.83 27.50 -5.27
CA ILE A 106 -12.48 26.30 -4.75
C ILE A 106 -11.47 25.53 -3.89
N ILE A 107 -11.85 25.27 -2.64
CA ILE A 107 -11.05 24.51 -1.68
C ILE A 107 -11.93 23.40 -1.13
N GLY A 108 -11.41 22.18 -1.07
CA GLY A 108 -12.03 21.05 -0.39
C GLY A 108 -11.06 20.46 0.63
N SER A 109 -11.59 20.01 1.76
CA SER A 109 -10.82 19.49 2.88
C SER A 109 -11.57 18.33 3.52
N ASN A 110 -10.84 17.28 3.88
CA ASN A 110 -11.43 16.20 4.66
C ASN A 110 -10.35 15.53 5.50
N SER A 111 -10.72 15.15 6.71
CA SER A 111 -9.89 14.35 7.60
C SER A 111 -10.55 13.00 7.85
N LEU A 112 -9.73 12.00 8.13
CA LEU A 112 -10.19 10.69 8.56
C LEU A 112 -9.64 10.44 9.97
N VAL A 113 -10.53 10.48 10.95
CA VAL A 113 -10.27 10.14 12.35
C VAL A 113 -11.32 9.14 12.80
N TYR A 114 -10.94 8.19 13.64
CA TYR A 114 -11.87 7.25 14.25
C TYR A 114 -12.32 7.81 15.61
N ASP A 115 -13.61 8.11 15.75
CA ASP A 115 -14.13 8.88 16.90
C ASP A 115 -14.55 8.03 18.11
N ASN A 116 -14.11 6.77 18.20
CA ASN A 116 -14.49 5.92 19.34
C ASN A 116 -13.62 6.21 20.57
N PRO A 117 -14.19 6.22 21.80
CA PRO A 117 -13.44 6.40 23.03
C PRO A 117 -12.35 5.32 23.15
N SER A 118 -11.09 5.72 23.29
CA SER A 118 -9.93 4.81 23.28
C SER A 118 -9.71 4.05 24.60
N VAL A 119 -10.39 4.46 25.68
CA VAL A 119 -10.26 3.87 27.02
C VAL A 119 -11.65 3.76 27.64
N ASP A 120 -12.01 2.57 28.10
CA ASP A 120 -13.12 2.33 29.01
C ASP A 120 -12.54 2.25 30.44
N PRO A 121 -12.55 3.36 31.21
CA PRO A 121 -11.96 3.40 32.55
C PRO A 121 -12.71 2.51 33.55
N LYS A 122 -13.97 2.12 33.28
CA LYS A 122 -14.75 1.25 34.17
C LYS A 122 -14.37 -0.22 34.00
N ARG A 123 -13.99 -0.63 32.79
CA ARG A 123 -13.57 -2.00 32.50
C ARG A 123 -12.06 -2.19 32.49
N ALA A 124 -11.28 -1.11 32.63
CA ALA A 124 -9.83 -1.11 32.41
C ALA A 124 -9.45 -1.68 31.04
N ILE A 125 -10.29 -1.45 30.03
CA ILE A 125 -10.07 -1.90 28.66
C ILE A 125 -9.62 -0.71 27.83
N VAL A 126 -8.54 -0.89 27.07
CA VAL A 126 -8.21 0.01 25.96
C VAL A 126 -8.92 -0.53 24.73
N SER A 127 -10.10 0.00 24.44
CA SER A 127 -10.88 -0.27 23.24
C SER A 127 -10.84 0.96 22.38
N GLY A 128 -10.52 0.87 21.09
CA GLY A 128 -10.47 2.04 20.21
C GLY A 128 -9.06 2.59 19.92
N VAL A 129 -8.07 1.69 19.95
CA VAL A 129 -6.75 1.92 19.35
C VAL A 129 -6.90 1.95 17.82
N PRO A 130 -6.21 2.85 17.09
CA PRO A 130 -6.44 3.05 15.65
C PRO A 130 -6.32 1.77 14.80
N PHE A 131 -5.42 0.84 15.15
CA PHE A 131 -5.21 -0.38 14.38
C PHE A 131 -6.38 -1.36 14.43
N SER A 132 -7.02 -1.50 15.60
CA SER A 132 -8.22 -2.33 15.75
C SER A 132 -9.42 -1.73 14.99
N GLN A 133 -9.38 -0.43 14.71
CA GLN A 133 -10.47 0.32 14.06
C GLN A 133 -10.31 0.43 12.54
N ILE A 134 -9.08 0.34 12.01
CA ILE A 134 -8.85 0.35 10.57
C ILE A 134 -9.63 -0.78 9.90
N GLY A 135 -9.75 -1.94 10.54
CA GLY A 135 -10.69 -3.00 10.15
C GLY A 135 -10.44 -3.64 8.78
N VAL A 136 -9.37 -3.24 8.09
CA VAL A 136 -9.02 -3.70 6.75
C VAL A 136 -8.00 -4.82 6.83
N TYR A 137 -8.31 -5.92 6.14
CA TYR A 137 -7.44 -7.08 6.04
C TYR A 137 -7.01 -7.25 4.58
N ALA A 138 -5.70 -7.31 4.39
CA ALA A 138 -5.08 -7.77 3.15
C ALA A 138 -4.56 -9.20 3.37
N PHE A 139 -4.63 -9.99 2.32
CA PHE A 139 -4.21 -11.40 2.35
C PHE A 139 -3.09 -11.60 1.34
N ASN A 140 -2.18 -12.53 1.65
CA ASN A 140 -1.12 -12.91 0.73
C ASN A 140 -0.91 -14.42 0.73
N ALA A 141 -0.64 -14.97 -0.44
CA ALA A 141 -0.23 -16.35 -0.62
C ALA A 141 1.07 -16.38 -1.43
N THR A 142 2.10 -17.02 -0.90
CA THR A 142 3.39 -17.15 -1.57
C THR A 142 3.72 -18.61 -1.83
N LEU A 143 4.08 -18.91 -3.06
CA LEU A 143 4.69 -20.16 -3.49
C LEU A 143 6.14 -19.87 -3.87
N VAL A 144 7.05 -20.76 -3.48
CA VAL A 144 8.46 -20.70 -3.89
C VAL A 144 8.90 -22.06 -4.39
N GLU A 145 9.72 -22.05 -5.43
CA GLU A 145 10.52 -23.19 -5.85
C GLU A 145 11.96 -22.98 -5.38
N ILE A 146 12.56 -24.04 -4.81
CA ILE A 146 13.91 -23.97 -4.27
C ILE A 146 14.77 -25.14 -4.73
N GLU A 147 16.07 -24.91 -4.74
CA GLU A 147 17.11 -25.94 -4.81
C GLU A 147 17.93 -25.94 -3.53
N ILE A 148 18.32 -27.13 -3.05
CA ILE A 148 19.20 -27.29 -1.89
C ILE A 148 20.41 -28.11 -2.29
N ASP A 149 21.60 -27.54 -2.13
CA ASP A 149 22.84 -28.31 -2.16
C ASP A 149 22.99 -29.12 -0.86
N LYS A 150 22.82 -30.44 -0.98
CA LYS A 150 22.88 -31.36 0.17
C LYS A 150 24.27 -31.45 0.83
N ARG A 151 25.33 -30.98 0.17
CA ARG A 151 26.70 -31.00 0.71
C ARG A 151 27.01 -29.76 1.55
N THR A 152 26.35 -28.64 1.28
CA THR A 152 26.62 -27.35 1.93
C THR A 152 25.42 -26.80 2.71
N GLY A 153 24.23 -27.34 2.46
CA GLY A 153 22.95 -26.81 2.96
C GLY A 153 22.51 -25.51 2.27
N GLN A 154 23.25 -25.02 1.26
CA GLN A 154 22.89 -23.80 0.55
C GLN A 154 21.52 -23.97 -0.09
N THR A 155 20.60 -23.07 0.28
CA THR A 155 19.25 -23.01 -0.27
C THR A 155 19.17 -21.84 -1.24
N LYS A 156 18.81 -22.13 -2.49
CA LYS A 156 18.59 -21.12 -3.54
C LYS A 156 17.11 -21.11 -3.90
N VAL A 157 16.49 -19.94 -3.93
CA VAL A 157 15.16 -19.78 -4.51
C VAL A 157 15.31 -19.63 -6.02
N VAL A 158 14.63 -20.48 -6.78
CA VAL A 158 14.71 -20.51 -8.25
C VAL A 158 13.65 -19.59 -8.85
N GLN A 159 12.43 -19.67 -8.32
CA GLN A 159 11.27 -18.93 -8.79
C GLN A 159 10.29 -18.70 -7.63
N ALA A 160 9.51 -17.63 -7.72
CA ALA A 160 8.47 -17.34 -6.75
C ALA A 160 7.18 -16.85 -7.42
N TRP A 161 6.05 -17.10 -6.75
CA TRP A 161 4.74 -16.53 -7.06
C TRP A 161 4.15 -15.95 -5.80
N THR A 162 3.63 -14.74 -5.88
CA THR A 162 3.07 -14.06 -4.71
C THR A 162 1.78 -13.37 -5.09
N ALA A 163 0.68 -13.92 -4.61
CA ALA A 163 -0.67 -13.44 -4.84
C ALA A 163 -1.13 -12.60 -3.65
N THR A 164 -1.30 -11.30 -3.88
CA THR A 164 -1.62 -10.32 -2.84
C THR A 164 -2.99 -9.69 -3.10
N ASP A 165 -3.88 -9.79 -2.12
CA ASP A 165 -5.15 -9.05 -2.11
C ASP A 165 -4.89 -7.60 -1.74
N VAL A 166 -5.01 -6.74 -2.75
CA VAL A 166 -4.83 -5.28 -2.63
C VAL A 166 -6.16 -4.52 -2.70
N GLY A 167 -7.28 -5.25 -2.72
CA GLY A 167 -8.61 -4.70 -2.97
C GLY A 167 -8.80 -4.18 -4.39
N LYS A 168 -8.24 -3.00 -4.68
CA LYS A 168 -8.18 -2.38 -6.01
C LYS A 168 -6.77 -1.85 -6.23
N ALA A 169 -6.14 -2.24 -7.33
CA ALA A 169 -4.84 -1.71 -7.72
C ALA A 169 -5.02 -0.30 -8.31
N ILE A 170 -4.68 0.73 -7.53
CA ILE A 170 -4.65 2.12 -8.02
C ILE A 170 -3.61 2.28 -9.14
N ASN A 171 -2.47 1.62 -8.98
CA ASN A 171 -1.41 1.55 -9.98
C ASN A 171 -0.83 0.13 -9.99
N PRO A 172 -1.21 -0.72 -10.97
CA PRO A 172 -0.75 -2.11 -11.04
C PRO A 172 0.77 -2.24 -11.04
N GLN A 173 1.48 -1.39 -11.81
CA GLN A 173 2.95 -1.45 -11.89
C GLN A 173 3.64 -1.14 -10.56
N LEU A 174 3.14 -0.15 -9.81
CA LEU A 174 3.68 0.15 -8.48
C LEU A 174 3.33 -0.95 -7.46
N VAL A 175 2.17 -1.59 -7.61
CA VAL A 175 1.78 -2.74 -6.79
C VAL A 175 2.71 -3.92 -7.05
N GLU A 176 2.97 -4.27 -8.31
CA GLU A 176 3.92 -5.31 -8.69
C GLU A 176 5.31 -5.05 -8.09
N GLY A 177 5.83 -3.82 -8.21
CA GLY A 177 7.12 -3.46 -7.61
C GLY A 177 7.15 -3.56 -6.07
N GLN A 178 6.04 -3.27 -5.38
CA GLN A 178 5.95 -3.50 -3.93
C GLN A 178 5.93 -4.99 -3.59
N ILE A 179 5.27 -5.80 -4.41
CA ILE A 179 5.22 -7.25 -4.24
C ILE A 179 6.61 -7.87 -4.43
N GLU A 180 7.33 -7.46 -5.48
CA GLU A 180 8.70 -7.89 -5.74
C GLU A 180 9.67 -7.44 -4.64
N GLY A 181 9.62 -6.16 -4.25
CA GLY A 181 10.48 -5.63 -3.19
C GLY A 181 10.21 -6.29 -1.83
N GLY A 182 8.95 -6.50 -1.48
CA GLY A 182 8.56 -7.23 -0.28
C GLY A 182 9.03 -8.68 -0.30
N PHE A 183 8.97 -9.33 -1.46
CA PHE A 183 9.52 -10.67 -1.63
C PHE A 183 11.03 -10.72 -1.36
N VAL A 184 11.80 -9.80 -1.94
CA VAL A 184 13.27 -9.73 -1.77
C VAL A 184 13.64 -9.45 -0.31
N GLN A 185 12.93 -8.56 0.38
CA GLN A 185 13.17 -8.31 1.79
C GLN A 185 12.82 -9.55 2.65
N GLY A 186 11.74 -10.26 2.30
CA GLY A 186 11.38 -11.52 2.93
C GLY A 186 12.40 -12.64 2.69
N LEU A 187 13.03 -12.67 1.52
CA LEU A 187 14.13 -13.59 1.18
C LEU A 187 15.35 -13.34 2.09
N GLY A 188 15.70 -12.07 2.28
CA GLY A 188 16.76 -11.63 3.19
C GLY A 188 16.52 -12.12 4.61
N LEU A 189 15.36 -11.76 5.17
CA LEU A 189 14.89 -12.22 6.49
C LEU A 189 14.89 -13.75 6.63
N ALA A 190 14.52 -14.46 5.56
CA ALA A 190 14.41 -15.91 5.58
C ALA A 190 15.76 -16.62 5.62
N LEU A 191 16.76 -16.14 4.89
CA LEU A 191 17.98 -16.90 4.60
C LEU A 191 19.28 -16.30 5.14
N VAL A 192 19.37 -14.97 5.32
CA VAL A 192 20.67 -14.31 5.55
C VAL A 192 20.68 -13.21 6.61
N GLU A 193 19.59 -12.47 6.80
CA GLU A 193 19.58 -11.30 7.69
C GLU A 193 19.49 -11.72 9.16
N GLU A 194 20.50 -11.34 9.96
CA GLU A 194 20.54 -11.58 11.40
C GLU A 194 21.32 -10.46 12.10
N MET A 195 20.78 -9.95 13.20
CA MET A 195 21.51 -9.07 14.12
C MET A 195 22.27 -9.93 15.13
N VAL A 196 23.60 -9.88 15.09
CA VAL A 196 24.47 -10.67 15.97
C VAL A 196 24.90 -9.81 17.15
N TRP A 197 24.62 -10.26 18.37
CA TRP A 197 24.93 -9.52 19.59
C TRP A 197 26.12 -10.15 20.34
N ASP A 198 27.06 -9.31 20.74
CA ASP A 198 28.19 -9.63 21.62
C ASP A 198 28.00 -8.87 22.93
N GLY A 199 27.39 -9.53 23.92
CA GLY A 199 26.87 -8.88 25.11
C GLY A 199 25.80 -7.84 24.73
N GLY A 200 26.06 -6.56 25.06
CA GLY A 200 25.18 -5.43 24.68
C GLY A 200 25.56 -4.75 23.36
N ARG A 201 26.61 -5.21 22.66
CA ARG A 201 27.11 -4.59 21.43
C ARG A 201 26.60 -5.34 20.21
N LEU A 202 26.09 -4.63 19.23
CA LEU A 202 25.81 -5.20 17.90
C LEU A 202 27.14 -5.47 17.19
N ALA A 203 27.42 -6.74 16.88
CA ALA A 203 28.69 -7.19 16.31
C ALA A 203 28.80 -6.92 14.80
N ASN A 204 27.67 -6.85 14.10
CA ASN A 204 27.60 -6.66 12.65
C ASN A 204 26.79 -5.42 12.20
N PRO A 205 27.08 -4.19 12.67
CA PRO A 205 26.34 -2.98 12.30
C PRO A 205 26.76 -2.42 10.92
N ASN A 206 27.12 -3.29 9.97
CA ASN A 206 27.69 -2.92 8.68
C ASN A 206 27.19 -3.87 7.58
N LEU A 207 27.23 -3.45 6.32
CA LEU A 207 26.73 -4.23 5.18
C LEU A 207 27.66 -5.36 4.71
N MET A 208 28.86 -5.49 5.29
CA MET A 208 29.75 -6.63 5.02
C MET A 208 29.29 -7.86 5.81
N ASP A 209 28.92 -7.65 7.07
CA ASP A 209 28.56 -8.71 8.00
C ASP A 209 27.04 -8.88 8.17
N TYR A 210 26.25 -7.80 8.05
CA TYR A 210 24.80 -7.86 7.90
C TYR A 210 24.46 -7.96 6.41
N LYS A 211 24.31 -9.19 5.94
CA LYS A 211 24.13 -9.48 4.52
C LYS A 211 22.69 -9.22 4.10
N ILE A 212 22.52 -8.45 3.04
CA ILE A 212 21.26 -8.31 2.31
C ILE A 212 21.38 -9.05 0.96
N PRO A 213 20.29 -9.61 0.42
CA PRO A 213 20.33 -10.24 -0.90
C PRO A 213 20.77 -9.26 -1.99
N GLY A 214 21.77 -9.64 -2.78
CA GLY A 214 22.16 -8.96 -4.00
C GLY A 214 21.37 -9.43 -5.22
N SER A 215 21.60 -8.80 -6.38
CA SER A 215 20.93 -9.15 -7.64
C SER A 215 21.19 -10.59 -8.11
N LEU A 216 22.28 -11.22 -7.66
CA LEU A 216 22.60 -12.61 -7.96
C LEU A 216 21.95 -13.62 -6.98
N ASP A 217 21.47 -13.15 -5.84
CA ASP A 217 20.79 -13.97 -4.83
C ASP A 217 19.27 -14.04 -5.07
N VAL A 218 18.72 -13.01 -5.73
CA VAL A 218 17.30 -12.88 -6.04
C VAL A 218 16.94 -13.72 -7.28
N PRO A 219 15.84 -14.50 -7.27
CA PRO A 219 15.39 -15.22 -8.46
C PRO A 219 15.03 -14.26 -9.58
N TYR A 220 15.35 -14.62 -10.83
CA TYR A 220 14.97 -13.83 -12.01
C TYR A 220 13.45 -13.75 -12.20
N GLU A 221 12.72 -14.78 -11.74
CA GLU A 221 11.28 -14.91 -11.93
C GLU A 221 10.57 -14.78 -10.58
N ILE A 222 10.24 -13.53 -10.23
CA ILE A 222 9.25 -13.23 -9.19
C ILE A 222 7.96 -12.88 -9.93
N ASN A 223 6.92 -13.69 -9.74
CA ASN A 223 5.64 -13.53 -10.42
C ASN A 223 4.63 -12.87 -9.47
N PRO A 224 4.47 -11.52 -9.51
CA PRO A 224 3.44 -10.84 -8.75
C PRO A 224 2.05 -11.15 -9.33
N ILE A 225 1.10 -11.51 -8.46
CA ILE A 225 -0.29 -11.75 -8.83
C ILE A 225 -1.16 -10.77 -8.04
N ILE A 226 -1.77 -9.82 -8.74
CA ILE A 226 -2.69 -8.86 -8.14
C ILE A 226 -4.05 -9.53 -7.97
N VAL A 227 -4.51 -9.65 -6.72
CA VAL A 227 -5.86 -10.09 -6.40
C VAL A 227 -6.70 -8.87 -6.03
N GLU A 228 -7.80 -8.66 -6.74
CA GLU A 228 -8.73 -7.56 -6.49
C GLU A 228 -10.00 -8.06 -5.79
N HIS A 229 -10.06 -7.92 -4.46
CA HIS A 229 -11.29 -8.07 -3.67
C HIS A 229 -11.61 -6.76 -2.95
N PRO A 230 -12.41 -5.86 -3.59
CA PRO A 230 -12.61 -4.50 -3.13
C PRO A 230 -13.02 -4.39 -1.65
N GLU A 231 -12.38 -3.46 -0.94
CA GLU A 231 -12.76 -3.05 0.41
C GLU A 231 -13.84 -1.96 0.34
N PRO A 232 -15.07 -2.17 0.84
CA PRO A 232 -16.16 -1.18 0.72
C PRO A 232 -15.79 0.24 1.16
N ASP A 233 -15.00 0.37 2.22
CA ASP A 233 -14.59 1.67 2.76
C ASP A 233 -13.32 2.24 2.12
N GLY A 234 -12.59 1.43 1.34
CA GLY A 234 -11.35 1.82 0.68
C GLY A 234 -11.58 2.81 -0.46
N PRO A 235 -10.58 3.66 -0.80
CA PRO A 235 -10.72 4.56 -1.94
C PRO A 235 -10.79 3.72 -3.23
N TYR A 236 -11.97 3.73 -3.87
CA TYR A 236 -12.28 2.87 -5.02
C TYR A 236 -12.11 1.37 -4.75
N GLY A 237 -12.20 0.93 -3.49
CA GLY A 237 -11.98 -0.45 -3.10
C GLY A 237 -10.54 -0.80 -2.70
N ALA A 238 -9.60 0.15 -2.72
CA ALA A 238 -8.19 -0.14 -2.50
C ALA A 238 -7.80 -0.39 -1.03
N LYS A 239 -6.82 -1.29 -0.83
CA LYS A 239 -6.18 -1.63 0.45
C LYS A 239 -4.69 -1.25 0.42
N GLY A 240 -3.99 -1.50 1.54
CA GLY A 240 -2.54 -1.36 1.63
C GLY A 240 -1.80 -2.60 1.12
N VAL A 241 -0.62 -2.41 0.51
CA VAL A 241 0.22 -3.50 -0.02
C VAL A 241 1.65 -3.50 0.53
N GLY A 242 2.12 -2.42 1.15
CA GLY A 242 3.57 -2.20 1.38
C GLY A 242 4.28 -3.29 2.19
N GLU A 243 3.64 -3.86 3.20
CA GLU A 243 4.27 -4.87 4.08
C GLU A 243 3.84 -6.31 3.76
N ILE A 244 2.68 -6.48 3.14
CA ILE A 244 1.97 -7.76 3.05
C ILE A 244 2.77 -8.84 2.27
N PRO A 245 3.42 -8.54 1.14
CA PRO A 245 4.15 -9.51 0.33
C PRO A 245 5.36 -10.13 1.04
N LEU A 246 5.94 -9.45 2.03
CA LEU A 246 7.07 -9.94 2.81
C LEU A 246 6.68 -11.07 3.76
N VAL A 247 5.52 -10.93 4.43
CA VAL A 247 5.16 -11.68 5.65
C VAL A 247 5.21 -13.19 5.46
N THR A 248 4.80 -13.68 4.29
CA THR A 248 4.66 -15.11 3.98
C THR A 248 5.96 -15.75 3.46
N VAL A 249 6.95 -14.96 3.06
CA VAL A 249 8.16 -15.47 2.39
C VAL A 249 8.97 -16.42 3.25
N PRO A 250 9.30 -16.11 4.54
CA PRO A 250 10.07 -17.04 5.36
C PRO A 250 9.34 -18.37 5.59
N ALA A 251 8.02 -18.32 5.74
CA ALA A 251 7.20 -19.53 5.91
C ALA A 251 7.15 -20.37 4.63
N ALA A 252 7.01 -19.75 3.46
CA ALA A 252 7.03 -20.42 2.17
C ALA A 252 8.37 -21.15 1.94
N ILE A 253 9.49 -20.48 2.19
CA ILE A 253 10.83 -21.06 2.07
C ILE A 253 11.03 -22.20 3.09
N SER A 254 10.63 -22.02 4.36
CA SER A 254 10.72 -23.08 5.38
C SER A 254 9.93 -24.33 4.99
N ASN A 255 8.72 -24.17 4.46
CA ASN A 255 7.91 -25.28 3.96
C ASN A 255 8.54 -25.95 2.73
N ALA A 256 9.12 -25.17 1.82
CA ALA A 256 9.83 -25.70 0.66
C ALA A 256 11.07 -26.50 1.06
N ILE A 257 11.84 -26.03 2.05
CA ILE A 257 13.00 -26.77 2.61
C ILE A 257 12.55 -28.11 3.19
N GLN A 258 11.44 -28.11 3.94
CA GLN A 258 10.87 -29.34 4.47
C GLN A 258 10.42 -30.28 3.35
N ASN A 259 9.78 -29.78 2.31
CA ASN A 259 9.36 -30.59 1.17
C ASN A 259 10.56 -31.22 0.44
N ALA A 260 11.62 -30.44 0.19
CA ALA A 260 12.78 -30.87 -0.58
C ALA A 260 13.72 -31.82 0.18
N SER A 261 13.82 -31.68 1.51
CA SER A 261 14.84 -32.37 2.31
C SER A 261 14.30 -33.14 3.52
N GLY A 262 13.02 -32.97 3.86
CA GLY A 262 12.42 -33.41 5.11
C GLY A 262 12.73 -32.51 6.30
N ALA A 263 13.84 -31.76 6.30
CA ALA A 263 14.32 -30.92 7.39
C ALA A 263 13.30 -29.82 7.78
N ARG A 264 13.05 -29.60 9.07
CA ARG A 264 12.11 -28.58 9.54
C ARG A 264 12.84 -27.55 10.38
N ILE A 265 13.20 -26.44 9.76
CA ILE A 265 13.87 -25.32 10.43
C ILE A 265 12.81 -24.37 10.96
N ARG A 266 12.88 -24.05 12.26
CA ARG A 266 11.91 -23.20 12.97
C ARG A 266 12.52 -21.89 13.48
N THR A 267 13.76 -21.63 13.12
CA THR A 267 14.50 -20.44 13.52
C THR A 267 15.03 -19.73 12.29
N LEU A 268 14.81 -18.42 12.23
CA LEU A 268 15.36 -17.55 11.20
C LEU A 268 16.70 -16.95 11.65
N PRO A 269 17.57 -16.56 10.71
CA PRO A 269 17.52 -16.99 9.31
C PRO A 269 17.86 -18.48 9.18
N MET A 270 17.35 -19.12 8.14
CA MET A 270 17.61 -20.52 7.76
C MET A 270 18.93 -20.62 6.99
N THR A 271 20.03 -20.29 7.67
CA THR A 271 21.37 -20.29 7.09
C THR A 271 21.74 -21.67 6.52
N SER A 272 22.66 -21.70 5.55
CA SER A 272 23.15 -22.95 4.97
C SER A 272 23.62 -23.96 6.02
N GLU A 273 24.29 -23.48 7.08
CA GLU A 273 24.72 -24.30 8.20
C GLU A 273 23.53 -24.95 8.94
N LYS A 274 22.49 -24.17 9.30
CA LYS A 274 21.29 -24.68 9.96
C LYS A 274 20.56 -25.69 9.08
N VAL A 275 20.49 -25.44 7.77
CA VAL A 275 19.91 -26.36 6.79
C VAL A 275 20.72 -27.66 6.73
N PHE A 276 22.04 -27.56 6.58
CA PHE A 276 22.94 -28.71 6.50
C PHE A 276 22.84 -29.60 7.74
N ASN A 277 22.95 -29.00 8.94
CA ASN A 277 22.86 -29.71 10.21
C ASN A 277 21.50 -30.41 10.37
N SER A 278 20.41 -29.74 10.00
CA SER A 278 19.07 -30.36 10.09
C SER A 278 18.88 -31.53 9.11
N ILE A 279 19.58 -31.53 7.97
CA ILE A 279 19.58 -32.65 7.02
C ILE A 279 20.44 -33.82 7.53
N THR A 280 21.59 -33.55 8.15
CA THR A 280 22.54 -34.57 8.60
C THR A 280 22.12 -35.26 9.89
N GLU A 281 21.65 -34.51 10.89
CA GLU A 281 21.14 -35.06 12.16
C GLU A 281 20.01 -36.08 11.94
N ARG A 282 19.29 -35.96 10.84
CA ARG A 282 18.19 -36.85 10.47
C ARG A 282 18.61 -38.19 9.89
N LYS A 283 19.84 -38.28 9.38
CA LYS A 283 20.39 -39.51 8.77
C LYS A 283 21.13 -40.38 9.79
N SER A 284 21.42 -39.81 10.96
CA SER A 284 22.03 -40.48 12.13
C SER A 284 20.96 -41.17 12.96
#